data_AF-A0A2W5KYT4-F1
#
_entry.id   AF-A0A2W5KYT4-F1
#
_cell.length_a   1.000
_cell.length_b   1.000
_cell.length_c   1.000
_cell.angle_alpha   90.00
_cell.angle_beta   90.00
_cell.angle_gamma   90.00
#
_symmetry.space_group_name_H-M   'P 1'
#
loop_
_entity.id
_entity.type
_entity.pdbx_description
1 polymer ?
#
loop_
_entity_poly.entity_id
_entity_poly.type
_entity_poly.pdbx_seq_one_letter_code
_entity_poly.pdbx_strand_id
1 'polypeptide(L)'
;MSIILTVTTAGRAALVNAEGTGTDPVEIAEVGFTEAAFVPAPSQTALPGEFKRVDALGGTVLAPDMIHVLARDETADEYALRGFALYLEDGTLFAIYGQASPILNKTPATPTMLALDIKFEDIDAALVTFGDTNFILPPATETVQGIAELATQAEANAGTDDERIVTPKKGKAALLPWLLAQDGAGSGIDADLLDGKEGAEYALLASPTFTGDPRAPHAAQFDNDTSLATTAFVQRALGNMRGVIQINEGGAIAYHEAGSVVILGGGGESTVTLPSGATLPDGAAFHFFCQGATWTIERAGADVIAVGTASGGSAVTSVTISGSDFCTITWRAAGAWVVTNGTPLLAIGGGIMSTKAPVPTLEAGVGQWVPPIVDGTGIYVPAGGTWAYSIYNNGQGYTGIAAGGTRVFTPGTLNWAFGFCWRMA
;
A
#
# COMPACT_ATOMS: atom_id res chain seq x y z
N MET A 1 -35.45 -43.03 -47.83
CA MET A 1 -35.91 -44.11 -48.73
C MET A 1 -37.04 -44.79 -47.97
N SER A 2 -38.29 -44.64 -48.41
CA SER A 2 -39.45 -45.16 -47.68
C SER A 2 -39.55 -46.67 -47.85
N ILE A 3 -39.78 -47.40 -46.76
CA ILE A 3 -40.01 -48.84 -46.80
C ILE A 3 -41.49 -49.07 -47.06
N ILE A 4 -41.82 -49.97 -48.00
CA ILE A 4 -43.20 -50.32 -48.32
C ILE A 4 -43.55 -51.59 -47.56
N LEU A 5 -44.57 -51.51 -46.70
CA LEU A 5 -45.04 -52.65 -45.92
C LEU A 5 -46.21 -53.36 -46.61
N THR A 6 -46.23 -54.70 -46.54
CA THR A 6 -47.37 -55.50 -46.98
C THR A 6 -48.34 -55.67 -45.83
N VAL A 7 -49.53 -55.09 -45.94
CA VAL A 7 -50.61 -55.27 -44.97
C VAL A 7 -51.19 -56.69 -45.11
N THR A 8 -51.34 -57.40 -44.00
CA THR A 8 -51.88 -58.78 -44.03
C THR A 8 -53.40 -58.76 -44.19
N THR A 9 -53.98 -59.91 -44.54
CA THR A 9 -55.44 -60.05 -44.59
C THR A 9 -56.08 -59.87 -43.21
N ALA A 10 -55.40 -60.30 -42.14
CA ALA A 10 -55.85 -60.08 -40.76
C ALA A 10 -55.76 -58.60 -40.36
N GLY A 11 -54.65 -57.92 -40.69
CA GLY A 11 -54.49 -56.49 -40.45
C GLY A 11 -55.52 -55.63 -41.19
N ARG A 12 -55.83 -55.97 -42.44
CA ARG A 12 -56.94 -55.33 -43.18
C ARG A 12 -58.30 -55.59 -42.53
N ALA A 13 -58.53 -56.79 -42.03
CA ALA A 13 -59.79 -57.10 -41.36
C ALA A 13 -59.95 -56.32 -40.05
N ALA A 14 -58.85 -56.08 -39.32
CA ALA A 14 -58.85 -55.30 -38.09
C ALA A 14 -59.19 -53.82 -38.29
N LEU A 15 -58.97 -53.26 -39.49
CA LEU A 15 -59.39 -51.90 -39.84
C LEU A 15 -60.90 -51.77 -40.08
N VAL A 16 -61.63 -52.87 -40.29
CA VAL A 16 -63.07 -52.84 -40.53
C VAL A 16 -63.79 -52.77 -39.19
N ASN A 17 -64.68 -51.79 -39.03
CA ASN A 17 -65.46 -51.66 -37.80
C ASN A 17 -66.35 -52.89 -37.55
N ALA A 18 -66.74 -53.13 -36.30
CA ALA A 18 -67.49 -54.32 -35.88
C ALA A 18 -68.81 -54.52 -36.67
N GLU A 19 -69.42 -53.42 -37.15
CA GLU A 19 -70.65 -53.41 -37.94
C GLU A 19 -70.44 -53.53 -39.47
N GLY A 20 -69.20 -53.48 -39.97
CA GLY A 20 -68.86 -53.57 -41.41
C GLY A 20 -69.33 -52.38 -42.25
N THR A 21 -69.53 -51.21 -41.64
CA THR A 21 -70.07 -49.98 -42.25
C THR A 21 -69.03 -48.88 -42.44
N GLY A 22 -67.80 -49.06 -41.93
CA GLY A 22 -66.72 -48.07 -41.97
C GLY A 22 -65.38 -48.65 -41.50
N THR A 23 -64.41 -47.76 -41.26
CA THR A 23 -63.08 -48.13 -40.77
C THR A 23 -62.81 -47.53 -39.40
N ASP A 24 -62.29 -48.34 -38.47
CA ASP A 24 -61.87 -47.88 -37.14
C ASP A 24 -60.33 -47.74 -37.09
N PRO A 25 -59.79 -46.72 -36.38
CA PRO A 25 -58.37 -46.63 -36.17
C PRO A 25 -57.86 -47.83 -35.35
N VAL A 26 -56.70 -48.37 -35.74
CA VAL A 26 -56.03 -49.46 -35.04
C VAL A 26 -54.72 -48.96 -34.42
N GLU A 27 -54.44 -49.41 -33.19
CA GLU A 27 -53.23 -49.04 -32.47
C GLU A 27 -52.11 -50.05 -32.72
N ILE A 28 -50.94 -49.56 -33.14
CA ILE A 28 -49.73 -50.38 -33.25
C ILE A 28 -49.03 -50.39 -31.89
N ALA A 29 -49.01 -51.56 -31.25
CA ALA A 29 -48.48 -51.74 -29.90
C ALA A 29 -47.05 -52.31 -29.89
N GLU A 30 -46.74 -53.24 -30.80
CA GLU A 30 -45.45 -53.94 -30.81
C GLU A 30 -44.86 -54.02 -32.23
N VAL A 31 -43.54 -54.11 -32.29
CA VAL A 31 -42.77 -54.41 -33.50
C VAL A 31 -42.06 -55.75 -33.33
N GLY A 32 -42.40 -56.73 -34.15
CA GLY A 32 -41.76 -58.04 -34.18
C GLY A 32 -40.51 -58.04 -35.06
N PHE A 33 -39.47 -58.76 -34.65
CA PHE A 33 -38.20 -58.86 -35.37
C PHE A 33 -37.89 -60.29 -35.83
N THR A 34 -37.28 -60.40 -37.02
CA THR A 34 -36.80 -61.68 -37.57
C THR A 34 -35.46 -61.56 -38.28
N GLU A 35 -34.66 -62.61 -38.13
CA GLU A 35 -33.42 -62.82 -38.89
C GLU A 35 -33.64 -63.65 -40.17
N ALA A 36 -34.83 -64.23 -40.35
CA ALA A 36 -35.15 -65.01 -41.53
C ALA A 36 -35.37 -64.09 -42.74
N ALA A 37 -34.76 -64.44 -43.87
CA ALA A 37 -35.08 -63.81 -45.14
C ALA A 37 -36.38 -64.41 -45.69
N PHE A 38 -37.34 -63.55 -46.04
CA PHE A 38 -38.60 -63.96 -46.65
C PHE A 38 -39.14 -62.87 -47.59
N VAL A 39 -40.09 -63.25 -48.44
CA VAL A 39 -40.84 -62.32 -49.29
C VAL A 39 -42.21 -62.09 -48.63
N PRO A 40 -42.55 -60.84 -48.25
CA PRO A 40 -43.85 -60.51 -47.67
C PRO A 40 -45.03 -60.92 -48.57
N ALA A 41 -46.07 -61.50 -47.97
CA ALA A 41 -47.30 -61.89 -48.64
C ALA A 41 -48.53 -61.55 -47.77
N PRO A 42 -49.64 -61.07 -48.36
CA PRO A 42 -50.83 -60.71 -47.59
C PRO A 42 -51.48 -61.88 -46.81
N SER A 43 -51.21 -63.13 -47.22
CA SER A 43 -51.75 -64.35 -46.58
C SER A 43 -51.00 -64.77 -45.30
N GLN A 44 -49.94 -64.05 -44.90
CA GLN A 44 -49.18 -64.40 -43.71
C GLN A 44 -49.99 -64.15 -42.43
N THR A 45 -49.93 -65.13 -41.52
CA THR A 45 -50.60 -65.08 -40.21
C THR A 45 -49.61 -64.91 -39.05
N ALA A 46 -48.31 -65.02 -39.30
CA ALA A 46 -47.23 -64.82 -38.35
C ALA A 46 -45.96 -64.34 -39.08
N LEU A 47 -45.08 -63.63 -38.36
CA LEU A 47 -43.76 -63.26 -38.87
C LEU A 47 -42.85 -64.50 -38.93
N PRO A 48 -42.32 -64.90 -40.10
CA PRO A 48 -41.49 -66.09 -40.22
C PRO A 48 -40.21 -65.96 -39.39
N GLY A 49 -39.95 -66.92 -38.50
CA GLY A 49 -38.74 -66.92 -37.68
C GLY A 49 -38.67 -65.76 -36.67
N GLU A 50 -39.82 -65.24 -36.24
CA GLU A 50 -39.89 -64.23 -35.19
C GLU A 50 -39.18 -64.70 -33.92
N PHE A 51 -38.21 -63.92 -33.47
CA PHE A 51 -37.45 -64.22 -32.26
C PHE A 51 -37.75 -63.24 -31.12
N LYS A 52 -38.36 -62.09 -31.43
CA LYS A 52 -38.55 -61.01 -30.48
C LYS A 52 -39.67 -60.05 -30.88
N ARG A 53 -40.32 -59.48 -29.86
CA ARG A 53 -41.18 -58.29 -29.95
C ARG A 53 -40.59 -57.17 -29.12
N VAL A 54 -40.71 -55.96 -29.63
CA VAL A 54 -40.28 -54.72 -28.97
C VAL A 54 -41.46 -53.77 -28.96
N ASP A 55 -41.72 -53.15 -27.82
CA ASP A 55 -42.80 -52.16 -27.72
C ASP A 55 -42.57 -51.03 -28.73
N ALA A 56 -43.63 -50.64 -29.44
CA ALA A 56 -43.59 -49.50 -30.34
C ALA A 56 -43.55 -48.22 -29.48
N LEU A 57 -42.38 -47.58 -29.40
CA LEU A 57 -42.16 -46.45 -28.48
C LEU A 57 -42.73 -45.12 -28.98
N GLY A 58 -43.15 -45.06 -30.25
CA GLY A 58 -43.94 -43.97 -30.78
C GLY A 58 -44.01 -43.94 -32.30
N GLY A 59 -44.97 -43.19 -32.80
CA GLY A 59 -45.11 -42.93 -34.23
C GLY A 59 -45.97 -41.72 -34.53
N THR A 60 -45.86 -41.22 -35.76
CA THR A 60 -46.67 -40.11 -36.25
C THR A 60 -47.07 -40.37 -37.69
N VAL A 61 -48.25 -39.90 -38.08
CA VAL A 61 -48.65 -39.86 -39.49
C VAL A 61 -47.86 -38.72 -40.16
N LEU A 62 -47.10 -39.04 -41.21
CA LEU A 62 -46.31 -38.08 -41.98
C LEU A 62 -47.03 -37.64 -43.26
N ALA A 63 -47.84 -38.52 -43.85
CA ALA A 63 -48.65 -38.28 -45.05
C ALA A 63 -49.86 -39.23 -45.08
N PRO A 64 -50.86 -39.05 -45.98
CA PRO A 64 -52.03 -39.93 -46.06
C PRO A 64 -51.71 -41.42 -46.26
N ASP A 65 -50.53 -41.75 -46.78
CA ASP A 65 -50.05 -43.12 -47.02
C ASP A 65 -48.77 -43.44 -46.25
N MET A 66 -48.31 -42.57 -45.33
CA MET A 66 -47.02 -42.71 -44.67
C MET A 66 -47.05 -42.45 -43.18
N ILE A 67 -46.45 -43.35 -42.42
CA ILE A 67 -46.22 -43.23 -40.97
C ILE A 67 -44.71 -43.22 -40.68
N HIS A 68 -44.33 -42.57 -39.60
CA HIS A 68 -43.03 -42.76 -38.96
C HIS A 68 -43.20 -43.70 -37.77
N VAL A 69 -42.34 -44.70 -37.63
CA VAL A 69 -42.35 -45.63 -36.49
C VAL A 69 -40.98 -45.69 -35.84
N LEU A 70 -40.97 -45.65 -34.51
CA LEU A 70 -39.77 -45.78 -33.69
C LEU A 70 -39.89 -46.98 -32.75
N ALA A 71 -38.95 -47.92 -32.87
CA ALA A 71 -38.78 -49.05 -31.96
C ALA A 71 -37.35 -49.06 -31.42
N ARG A 72 -37.17 -49.14 -30.10
CA ARG A 72 -35.85 -49.18 -29.46
C ARG A 72 -35.69 -50.50 -28.72
N ASP A 73 -34.58 -51.17 -28.98
CA ASP A 73 -34.22 -52.39 -28.30
C ASP A 73 -32.94 -52.18 -27.47
N GLU A 74 -33.09 -52.20 -26.15
CA GLU A 74 -32.00 -52.04 -25.17
C GLU A 74 -31.43 -53.36 -24.63
N THR A 75 -31.98 -54.52 -25.02
CA THR A 75 -31.45 -55.80 -24.50
C THR A 75 -30.06 -56.11 -25.09
N ALA A 76 -29.38 -57.12 -24.53
CA ALA A 76 -28.08 -57.57 -25.02
C ALA A 76 -28.17 -58.55 -26.22
N ASP A 77 -29.35 -58.73 -26.83
CA ASP A 77 -29.52 -59.67 -27.94
C ASP A 77 -28.75 -59.22 -29.19
N GLU A 78 -28.02 -60.15 -29.81
CA GLU A 78 -27.31 -59.95 -31.08
C GLU A 78 -28.13 -60.55 -32.22
N TYR A 79 -28.35 -59.77 -33.29
CA TYR A 79 -29.12 -60.24 -34.45
C TYR A 79 -28.83 -59.42 -35.71
N ALA A 80 -29.00 -60.06 -36.87
CA ALA A 80 -29.04 -59.40 -38.17
C ALA A 80 -30.50 -59.28 -38.63
N LEU A 81 -31.13 -58.12 -38.39
CA LEU A 81 -32.54 -57.89 -38.69
C LEU A 81 -32.76 -57.90 -40.21
N ARG A 82 -33.54 -58.86 -40.72
CA ARG A 82 -33.87 -58.99 -42.16
C ARG A 82 -35.33 -58.70 -42.48
N GLY A 83 -36.18 -58.71 -41.46
CA GLY A 83 -37.58 -58.32 -41.57
C GLY A 83 -38.15 -57.90 -40.23
N PHE A 84 -39.29 -57.24 -40.28
CA PHE A 84 -40.03 -56.83 -39.10
C PHE A 84 -41.54 -56.85 -39.38
N ALA A 85 -42.32 -56.90 -38.32
CA ALA A 85 -43.77 -56.89 -38.33
C ALA A 85 -44.29 -55.79 -37.41
N LEU A 86 -45.44 -55.22 -37.75
CA LEU A 86 -46.23 -54.39 -36.85
C LEU A 86 -47.38 -55.22 -36.28
N TYR A 87 -47.57 -55.16 -34.97
CA TYR A 87 -48.61 -55.87 -34.25
C TYR A 87 -49.56 -54.89 -33.56
N LEU A 88 -50.84 -55.25 -33.54
CA LEU A 88 -51.87 -54.55 -32.75
C LEU A 88 -51.83 -55.00 -31.29
N GLU A 89 -52.49 -54.25 -30.40
CA GLU A 89 -52.59 -54.56 -28.97
C GLU A 89 -53.17 -55.97 -28.69
N ASP A 90 -54.08 -56.44 -29.53
CA ASP A 90 -54.67 -57.78 -29.44
C ASP A 90 -53.77 -58.91 -29.98
N GLY A 91 -52.56 -58.56 -30.44
CA GLY A 91 -51.58 -59.47 -31.02
C GLY A 91 -51.78 -59.77 -32.51
N THR A 92 -52.74 -59.13 -33.18
CA THR A 92 -52.97 -59.28 -34.63
C THR A 92 -51.78 -58.79 -35.44
N LEU A 93 -51.30 -59.61 -36.38
CA LEU A 93 -50.25 -59.24 -37.33
C LEU A 93 -50.78 -58.23 -38.34
N PHE A 94 -50.49 -56.95 -38.16
CA PHE A 94 -51.02 -55.87 -38.99
C PHE A 94 -50.35 -55.81 -40.36
N ALA A 95 -49.04 -55.61 -40.37
CA ALA A 95 -48.27 -55.43 -41.59
C ALA A 95 -46.84 -55.95 -41.41
N ILE A 96 -46.21 -56.33 -42.53
CA ILE A 96 -44.92 -57.01 -42.51
C ILE A 96 -44.00 -56.52 -43.61
N TYR A 97 -42.70 -56.60 -43.32
CA TYR A 97 -41.63 -56.33 -44.26
C TYR A 97 -40.52 -57.37 -44.09
N GLY A 98 -39.90 -57.75 -45.20
CA GLY A 98 -38.84 -58.74 -45.24
C GLY A 98 -38.02 -58.59 -46.51
N GLN A 99 -36.71 -58.77 -46.40
CA GLN A 99 -35.79 -58.73 -47.53
C GLN A 99 -34.64 -59.72 -47.35
N ALA A 100 -33.89 -59.97 -48.42
CA ALA A 100 -32.77 -60.91 -48.38
C ALA A 100 -31.55 -60.36 -47.61
N SER A 101 -31.26 -59.07 -47.68
CA SER A 101 -30.11 -58.43 -47.01
C SER A 101 -30.48 -57.93 -45.61
N PRO A 102 -29.54 -57.89 -44.64
CA PRO A 102 -29.80 -57.25 -43.35
C PRO A 102 -30.19 -55.78 -43.51
N ILE A 103 -31.28 -55.39 -42.87
CA ILE A 103 -31.72 -54.00 -42.67
C ILE A 103 -30.81 -53.33 -41.65
N LEU A 104 -30.49 -54.06 -40.58
CA LEU A 104 -29.65 -53.59 -39.48
C LEU A 104 -28.96 -54.76 -38.79
N ASN A 105 -27.73 -54.56 -38.30
CA ASN A 105 -27.03 -55.51 -37.44
C ASN A 105 -26.90 -54.91 -36.04
N LYS A 106 -27.43 -55.59 -35.02
CA LYS A 106 -27.30 -55.20 -33.61
C LYS A 106 -26.17 -56.00 -32.96
N THR A 107 -25.36 -55.33 -32.15
CA THR A 107 -24.35 -55.98 -31.29
C THR A 107 -24.74 -55.84 -29.81
N PRO A 108 -24.30 -56.75 -28.91
CA PRO A 108 -24.74 -56.77 -27.51
C PRO A 108 -24.47 -55.50 -26.71
N ALA A 109 -23.46 -54.72 -27.11
CA ALA A 109 -22.99 -53.56 -26.35
C ALA A 109 -23.69 -52.24 -26.72
N THR A 110 -24.57 -52.25 -27.73
CA THR A 110 -25.18 -51.04 -28.28
C THR A 110 -26.70 -51.16 -28.31
N PRO A 111 -27.45 -50.28 -27.63
CA PRO A 111 -28.89 -50.21 -27.84
C PRO A 111 -29.15 -49.78 -29.30
N THR A 112 -30.16 -50.38 -29.91
CA THR A 112 -30.51 -50.09 -31.29
C THR A 112 -31.83 -49.35 -31.34
N MET A 113 -31.90 -48.32 -32.19
CA MET A 113 -33.14 -47.64 -32.53
C MET A 113 -33.46 -47.84 -34.01
N LEU A 114 -34.61 -48.44 -34.28
CA LEU A 114 -35.18 -48.55 -35.61
C LEU A 114 -36.15 -47.39 -35.79
N ALA A 115 -35.76 -46.39 -36.60
CA ALA A 115 -36.60 -45.26 -36.97
C ALA A 115 -36.81 -45.28 -38.50
N LEU A 116 -38.03 -45.52 -38.95
CA LEU A 116 -38.35 -45.75 -40.36
C LEU A 116 -39.59 -44.98 -40.78
N ASP A 117 -39.52 -44.42 -41.99
CA ASP A 117 -40.69 -43.92 -42.72
C ASP A 117 -41.28 -45.08 -43.53
N ILE A 118 -42.50 -45.47 -43.16
CA ILE A 118 -43.22 -46.61 -43.70
C ILE A 118 -44.34 -46.08 -44.57
N LYS A 119 -44.38 -46.53 -45.82
CA LYS A 119 -45.47 -46.27 -46.76
C LYS A 119 -46.38 -47.49 -46.86
N PHE A 120 -47.69 -47.25 -46.83
CA PHE A 120 -48.69 -48.25 -47.15
C PHE A 120 -49.11 -48.13 -48.62
N GLU A 121 -49.32 -49.25 -49.31
CA GLU A 121 -49.79 -49.24 -50.71
C GLU A 121 -51.29 -48.97 -50.81
N ASP A 122 -52.08 -49.60 -49.92
CA ASP A 122 -53.53 -49.75 -50.12
C ASP A 122 -54.38 -49.35 -48.88
N ILE A 123 -53.79 -48.71 -47.86
CA ILE A 123 -54.53 -48.24 -46.67
C ILE A 123 -54.20 -46.77 -46.35
N ASP A 124 -55.16 -46.06 -45.75
CA ASP A 124 -54.97 -44.70 -45.24
C ASP A 124 -54.22 -44.77 -43.91
N ALA A 125 -53.08 -44.09 -43.83
CA ALA A 125 -52.25 -43.99 -42.63
C ALA A 125 -52.97 -43.29 -41.47
N ALA A 126 -54.01 -42.50 -41.73
CA ALA A 126 -54.85 -41.89 -40.68
C ALA A 126 -55.63 -42.92 -39.85
N LEU A 127 -55.77 -44.16 -40.34
CA LEU A 127 -56.38 -45.27 -39.60
C LEU A 127 -55.39 -45.98 -38.67
N VAL A 128 -54.16 -45.50 -38.54
CA VAL A 128 -53.14 -46.07 -37.66
C VAL A 128 -52.87 -45.08 -36.54
N THR A 129 -53.11 -45.51 -35.30
CA THR A 129 -52.74 -44.80 -34.08
C THR A 129 -51.56 -45.49 -33.41
N PHE A 130 -50.89 -44.76 -32.52
CA PHE A 130 -49.83 -45.27 -31.66
C PHE A 130 -50.23 -44.99 -30.22
N GLY A 131 -49.79 -45.84 -29.29
CA GLY A 131 -49.99 -45.63 -27.86
C GLY A 131 -49.37 -44.31 -27.37
N ASP A 132 -49.70 -43.93 -26.14
CA ASP A 132 -49.36 -42.63 -25.54
C ASP A 132 -47.85 -42.30 -25.68
N THR A 133 -47.53 -41.41 -26.61
CA THR A 133 -46.15 -41.02 -27.00
C THR A 133 -45.48 -40.06 -26.03
N ASN A 134 -45.91 -40.04 -24.77
CA ASN A 134 -45.38 -39.13 -23.76
C ASN A 134 -43.95 -39.50 -23.39
N PHE A 135 -42.98 -38.83 -24.02
CA PHE A 135 -41.73 -38.51 -23.35
C PHE A 135 -42.09 -37.78 -22.05
N ILE A 136 -42.14 -38.49 -20.93
CA ILE A 136 -42.16 -37.84 -19.63
C ILE A 136 -40.82 -37.14 -19.50
N LEU A 137 -40.81 -35.84 -19.76
CA LEU A 137 -39.69 -34.95 -19.50
C LEU A 137 -39.95 -34.35 -18.11
N PRO A 138 -39.45 -34.96 -17.03
CA PRO A 138 -39.68 -34.45 -15.69
C PRO A 138 -39.09 -33.03 -15.55
N PRO A 139 -39.57 -32.21 -14.60
CA PRO A 139 -38.92 -30.96 -14.28
C PRO A 139 -37.48 -31.22 -13.81
N ALA A 140 -36.54 -30.38 -14.23
CA ALA A 140 -35.15 -30.48 -13.78
C ALA A 140 -35.07 -30.14 -12.29
N THR A 141 -34.30 -30.91 -11.53
CA THR A 141 -33.96 -30.62 -10.13
C THR A 141 -32.46 -30.82 -9.92
N GLU A 142 -31.93 -30.48 -8.74
CA GLU A 142 -30.51 -30.71 -8.41
C GLU A 142 -30.09 -32.18 -8.53
N THR A 143 -31.03 -33.13 -8.42
CA THR A 143 -30.75 -34.57 -8.43
C THR A 143 -31.38 -35.32 -9.62
N VAL A 144 -32.27 -34.68 -10.39
CA VAL A 144 -33.00 -35.31 -11.50
C VAL A 144 -32.82 -34.49 -12.77
N GLN A 145 -32.34 -35.14 -13.83
CA GLN A 145 -32.28 -34.52 -15.16
C GLN A 145 -33.69 -34.27 -15.70
N GLY A 146 -33.93 -33.09 -16.26
CA GLY A 146 -35.25 -32.69 -16.71
C GLY A 146 -35.27 -31.39 -17.51
N ILE A 147 -36.43 -30.74 -17.58
CA ILE A 147 -36.61 -29.43 -18.23
C ILE A 147 -36.83 -28.36 -17.16
N ALA A 148 -36.21 -27.19 -17.35
CA ALA A 148 -36.49 -25.99 -16.56
C ALA A 148 -36.69 -24.77 -17.47
N GLU A 149 -37.51 -23.83 -17.01
CA GLU A 149 -37.74 -22.56 -17.69
C GLU A 149 -36.50 -21.64 -17.57
N LEU A 150 -36.28 -20.78 -18.56
CA LEU A 150 -35.27 -19.73 -18.46
C LEU A 150 -35.80 -18.57 -17.62
N ALA A 151 -35.10 -18.23 -16.53
CA ALA A 151 -35.47 -17.11 -15.65
C ALA A 151 -35.62 -15.78 -16.43
N THR A 152 -36.56 -14.94 -16.06
CA THR A 152 -36.69 -13.56 -16.52
C THR A 152 -35.57 -12.68 -15.93
N GLN A 153 -35.40 -11.45 -16.44
CA GLN A 153 -34.44 -10.52 -15.85
C GLN A 153 -34.84 -10.09 -14.43
N ALA A 154 -36.14 -9.98 -14.14
CA ALA A 154 -36.63 -9.60 -12.82
C ALA A 154 -36.33 -10.69 -11.79
N GLU A 155 -36.57 -11.95 -12.13
CA GLU A 155 -36.25 -13.11 -11.28
C GLU A 155 -34.73 -13.21 -11.05
N ALA A 156 -33.92 -13.06 -12.11
CA ALA A 156 -32.46 -13.06 -11.98
C ALA A 156 -31.93 -11.94 -11.07
N ASN A 157 -32.57 -10.75 -11.08
CA ASN A 157 -32.19 -9.65 -10.19
C ASN A 157 -32.65 -9.87 -8.75
N ALA A 158 -33.79 -10.55 -8.54
CA ALA A 158 -34.30 -10.87 -7.21
C ALA A 158 -33.45 -11.94 -6.51
N GLY A 159 -32.95 -12.92 -7.28
CA GLY A 159 -32.02 -13.94 -6.77
C GLY A 159 -32.64 -14.90 -5.74
N THR A 160 -33.97 -15.04 -5.72
CA THR A 160 -34.70 -15.92 -4.79
C THR A 160 -35.30 -17.16 -5.45
N ASP A 161 -35.16 -17.28 -6.77
CA ASP A 161 -35.73 -18.36 -7.58
C ASP A 161 -34.69 -19.46 -7.78
N ASP A 162 -35.04 -20.68 -7.40
CA ASP A 162 -34.20 -21.88 -7.48
C ASP A 162 -34.75 -22.92 -8.48
N GLU A 163 -35.84 -22.61 -9.19
CA GLU A 163 -36.50 -23.52 -10.13
C GLU A 163 -36.12 -23.25 -11.60
N ARG A 164 -35.56 -22.06 -11.90
CA ARG A 164 -35.30 -21.58 -13.27
C ARG A 164 -33.81 -21.46 -13.60
N ILE A 165 -33.48 -21.61 -14.90
CA ILE A 165 -32.10 -21.49 -15.40
C ILE A 165 -31.79 -20.04 -15.78
N VAL A 166 -30.71 -19.49 -15.23
CA VAL A 166 -30.18 -18.16 -15.60
C VAL A 166 -29.33 -18.25 -16.87
N THR A 167 -29.58 -17.37 -17.85
CA THR A 167 -28.73 -17.29 -19.05
C THR A 167 -27.51 -16.39 -18.81
N PRO A 168 -26.40 -16.57 -19.57
CA PRO A 168 -25.19 -15.75 -19.39
C PRO A 168 -25.44 -14.24 -19.46
N LYS A 169 -26.34 -13.79 -20.36
CA LYS A 169 -26.71 -12.37 -20.47
C LYS A 169 -27.38 -11.85 -19.21
N LYS A 170 -28.31 -12.63 -18.64
CA LYS A 170 -29.08 -12.25 -17.45
C LYS A 170 -28.21 -12.29 -16.20
N GLY A 171 -27.39 -13.33 -16.05
CA GLY A 171 -26.40 -13.43 -14.97
C GLY A 171 -25.42 -12.26 -14.97
N LYS A 172 -24.85 -11.90 -16.13
CA LYS A 172 -24.00 -10.71 -16.26
C LYS A 172 -24.72 -9.43 -15.86
N ALA A 173 -26.00 -9.28 -16.27
CA ALA A 173 -26.79 -8.08 -15.98
C ALA A 173 -27.18 -7.96 -14.50
N ALA A 174 -27.44 -9.09 -13.82
CA ALA A 174 -27.79 -9.12 -12.40
C ALA A 174 -26.58 -8.92 -11.46
N LEU A 175 -25.39 -9.34 -11.89
CA LEU A 175 -24.18 -9.29 -11.06
C LEU A 175 -23.71 -7.86 -10.74
N LEU A 176 -23.76 -6.94 -11.72
CA LEU A 176 -23.25 -5.58 -11.54
C LEU A 176 -24.03 -4.77 -10.48
N PRO A 177 -25.37 -4.74 -10.50
CA PRO A 177 -26.15 -4.10 -9.43
C PRO A 177 -25.90 -4.69 -8.04
N TRP A 178 -25.78 -6.03 -7.95
CA TRP A 178 -25.47 -6.70 -6.70
C TRP A 178 -24.09 -6.29 -6.17
N LEU A 179 -23.07 -6.24 -7.04
CA LEU A 179 -21.73 -5.83 -6.66
C LEU A 179 -21.68 -4.36 -6.22
N LEU A 180 -22.38 -3.47 -6.93
CA LEU A 180 -22.46 -2.05 -6.57
C LEU A 180 -23.21 -1.81 -5.25
N ALA A 181 -24.21 -2.63 -4.92
CA ALA A 181 -24.87 -2.57 -3.62
C ALA A 181 -23.94 -3.01 -2.49
N GLN A 182 -22.94 -3.84 -2.82
CA GLN A 182 -21.92 -4.33 -1.91
C GLN A 182 -20.63 -3.50 -1.93
N ASP A 183 -20.49 -2.55 -2.85
CA ASP A 183 -19.39 -1.60 -2.95
C ASP A 183 -19.85 -0.25 -2.37
N GLY A 184 -19.69 -0.11 -1.05
CA GLY A 184 -20.08 1.10 -0.33
C GLY A 184 -19.83 0.99 1.17
N ALA A 185 -19.68 2.14 1.81
CA ALA A 185 -19.42 2.24 3.25
C ALA A 185 -20.40 1.38 4.05
N GLY A 186 -19.87 0.40 4.80
CA GLY A 186 -20.64 -0.51 5.65
C GLY A 186 -21.14 -1.79 4.98
N SER A 187 -20.71 -2.12 3.76
CA SER A 187 -21.09 -3.39 3.09
C SER A 187 -20.45 -4.64 3.69
N GLY A 188 -19.43 -4.48 4.54
CA GLY A 188 -18.66 -5.57 5.13
C GLY A 188 -17.71 -6.27 4.14
N ILE A 189 -17.70 -5.85 2.87
CA ILE A 189 -16.63 -6.14 1.93
C ILE A 189 -15.61 -5.01 2.10
N ASP A 190 -14.41 -5.36 2.51
CA ASP A 190 -13.27 -4.48 2.79
C ASP A 190 -12.69 -3.78 1.54
N ALA A 191 -13.46 -3.66 0.46
CA ALA A 191 -13.00 -3.05 -0.79
C ALA A 191 -12.74 -1.53 -0.66
N ASP A 192 -13.34 -0.87 0.34
CA ASP A 192 -13.20 0.56 0.62
C ASP A 192 -12.25 0.88 1.79
N LEU A 193 -11.85 -0.12 2.58
CA LEU A 193 -10.95 0.03 3.72
C LEU A 193 -9.55 -0.48 3.39
N LEU A 194 -8.53 0.30 3.73
CA LEU A 194 -7.14 -0.16 3.71
C LEU A 194 -6.78 -0.68 5.10
N ASP A 195 -6.55 -1.98 5.25
CA ASP A 195 -6.25 -2.63 6.55
C ASP A 195 -7.32 -2.34 7.64
N GLY A 196 -8.59 -2.24 7.24
CA GLY A 196 -9.71 -1.93 8.14
C GLY A 196 -9.81 -0.44 8.53
N LYS A 197 -9.11 0.43 7.80
CA LYS A 197 -9.08 1.88 8.03
C LYS A 197 -9.68 2.64 6.86
N GLU A 198 -10.50 3.63 7.18
CA GLU A 198 -11.09 4.51 6.16
C GLU A 198 -10.00 5.39 5.54
N GLY A 199 -10.18 5.78 4.27
CA GLY A 199 -9.28 6.73 3.61
C GLY A 199 -9.11 8.06 4.39
N ALA A 200 -10.12 8.45 5.17
CA ALA A 200 -10.11 9.64 6.03
C ALA A 200 -9.16 9.54 7.24
N GLU A 201 -8.72 8.33 7.61
CA GLU A 201 -7.74 8.12 8.68
C GLU A 201 -6.29 8.36 8.21
N TYR A 202 -6.06 8.45 6.89
CA TYR A 202 -4.74 8.69 6.31
C TYR A 202 -4.54 10.17 5.95
N ALA A 203 -3.29 10.63 6.00
CA ALA A 203 -2.95 11.97 5.52
C ALA A 203 -3.02 12.02 3.98
N LEU A 204 -3.53 13.12 3.43
CA LEU A 204 -3.52 13.37 1.98
C LEU A 204 -2.09 13.46 1.44
N LEU A 205 -1.89 13.01 0.20
CA LEU A 205 -0.58 13.05 -0.45
C LEU A 205 -0.10 14.49 -0.71
N ALA A 206 -1.00 15.37 -1.18
CA ALA A 206 -0.67 16.73 -1.52
C ALA A 206 -1.24 17.69 -0.47
N SER A 207 -0.34 18.47 0.16
CA SER A 207 -0.69 19.51 1.14
C SER A 207 -1.63 19.05 2.26
N PRO A 208 -1.31 17.98 3.01
CA PRO A 208 -2.14 17.53 4.10
C PRO A 208 -2.17 18.55 5.25
N THR A 209 -3.34 18.72 5.85
CA THR A 209 -3.43 19.28 7.20
C THR A 209 -3.33 18.14 8.20
N PHE A 210 -2.21 18.03 8.91
CA PHE A 210 -2.05 17.03 9.95
C PHE A 210 -2.86 17.38 11.20
N THR A 211 -3.39 16.37 11.89
CA THR A 211 -4.13 16.51 13.15
C THR A 211 -3.40 15.78 14.29
N GLY A 212 -3.72 16.11 15.55
CA GLY A 212 -3.04 15.54 16.72
C GLY A 212 -1.64 16.13 16.96
N ASP A 213 -0.67 15.28 17.33
CA ASP A 213 0.75 15.64 17.51
C ASP A 213 1.63 14.78 16.57
N PRO A 214 1.79 15.17 15.29
CA PRO A 214 2.56 14.42 14.31
C PRO A 214 4.02 14.30 14.73
N ARG A 215 4.54 13.08 14.76
CA ARG A 215 5.93 12.81 15.15
C ARG A 215 6.79 12.62 13.92
N ALA A 216 7.97 13.23 13.91
CA ALA A 216 9.02 13.01 12.91
C ALA A 216 10.34 12.65 13.61
N PRO A 217 11.27 11.96 12.93
CA PRO A 217 12.60 11.70 13.45
C PRO A 217 13.30 12.98 13.90
N HIS A 218 14.04 12.89 15.01
CA HIS A 218 14.79 14.04 15.51
C HIS A 218 16.07 14.24 14.69
N ALA A 219 16.13 15.33 13.93
CA ALA A 219 17.28 15.69 13.09
C ALA A 219 18.58 15.86 13.90
N ALA A 220 19.72 15.49 13.30
CA ALA A 220 21.03 15.67 13.93
C ALA A 220 21.30 17.16 14.24
N GLN A 221 22.18 17.42 15.20
CA GLN A 221 22.67 18.78 15.42
C GLN A 221 23.36 19.21 14.12
N PHE A 222 23.02 20.39 13.59
CA PHE A 222 23.53 20.95 12.33
C PHE A 222 23.01 20.33 11.04
N ASP A 223 21.95 19.52 11.10
CA ASP A 223 21.24 19.09 9.89
C ASP A 223 20.65 20.30 9.14
N ASN A 224 20.81 20.31 7.81
CA ASN A 224 20.43 21.42 6.94
C ASN A 224 19.77 20.97 5.63
N ASP A 225 19.24 19.74 5.62
CA ASP A 225 18.54 19.17 4.49
C ASP A 225 17.06 19.62 4.43
N THR A 226 16.25 18.92 3.62
CA THR A 226 14.83 19.19 3.41
C THR A 226 13.90 18.42 4.37
N SER A 227 14.43 17.84 5.45
CA SER A 227 13.66 17.09 6.43
C SER A 227 12.69 17.99 7.21
N LEU A 228 11.62 17.38 7.75
CA LEU A 228 10.67 18.08 8.61
C LEU A 228 11.34 18.50 9.93
N ALA A 229 11.30 19.79 10.25
CA ALA A 229 11.82 20.31 11.51
C ALA A 229 10.92 19.94 12.69
N THR A 230 11.44 19.19 13.65
CA THR A 230 10.73 18.91 14.92
C THR A 230 10.81 20.11 15.87
N THR A 231 9.86 20.20 16.82
CA THR A 231 9.91 21.24 17.87
C THR A 231 11.19 21.17 18.70
N ALA A 232 11.72 19.97 18.94
CA ALA A 232 12.99 19.76 19.62
C ALA A 232 14.20 20.27 18.81
N PHE A 233 14.16 20.18 17.48
CA PHE A 233 15.19 20.76 16.62
C PHE A 233 15.14 22.30 16.65
N VAL A 234 13.94 22.87 16.50
CA VAL A 234 13.73 24.34 16.54
C VAL A 234 14.14 24.93 17.89
N GLN A 235 13.79 24.28 19.01
CA GLN A 235 14.21 24.74 20.34
C GLN A 235 15.73 24.81 20.50
N ARG A 236 16.50 23.90 19.87
CA ARG A 236 17.96 23.98 19.84
C ARG A 236 18.47 25.09 18.91
N ALA A 237 17.80 25.32 17.78
CA ALA A 237 18.21 26.32 16.79
C ALA A 237 18.02 27.78 17.27
N LEU A 238 17.06 28.05 18.15
CA LEU A 238 16.75 29.41 18.65
C LEU A 238 17.76 30.00 19.65
N GLY A 239 18.98 29.47 19.73
CA GLY A 239 20.03 29.97 20.62
C GLY A 239 19.87 29.57 22.08
N ASN A 240 18.93 28.66 22.38
CA ASN A 240 18.91 27.99 23.67
C ASN A 240 20.11 27.04 23.77
N MET A 241 20.69 27.00 24.96
CA MET A 241 21.75 26.07 25.28
C MET A 241 21.17 24.66 25.30
N ARG A 242 21.94 23.68 24.80
CA ARG A 242 21.60 22.24 24.85
C ARG A 242 21.23 21.79 26.27
N GLY A 243 21.87 22.37 27.28
CA GLY A 243 21.69 22.07 28.68
C GLY A 243 22.71 22.80 29.56
N VAL A 244 22.76 22.40 30.83
CA VAL A 244 23.72 22.87 31.83
C VAL A 244 24.42 21.66 32.43
N ILE A 245 25.75 21.70 32.53
CA ILE A 245 26.53 20.72 33.27
C ILE A 245 27.31 21.39 34.39
N GLN A 246 27.50 20.67 35.48
CA GLN A 246 28.30 21.10 36.61
C GLN A 246 29.47 20.15 36.81
N ILE A 247 30.68 20.70 36.84
CA ILE A 247 31.93 19.98 37.04
C ILE A 247 32.54 20.50 38.34
N ASN A 248 32.64 19.62 39.35
CA ASN A 248 33.16 19.98 40.68
C ASN A 248 34.57 19.42 40.94
N GLU A 249 35.02 18.48 40.12
CA GLU A 249 36.34 17.86 40.15
C GLU A 249 36.85 17.80 38.70
N GLY A 250 38.16 17.99 38.50
CA GLY A 250 38.75 18.05 37.15
C GLY A 250 38.49 16.81 36.29
N GLY A 251 38.53 16.97 34.97
CA GLY A 251 38.26 15.87 34.02
C GLY A 251 37.98 16.35 32.60
N ALA A 252 37.61 15.42 31.72
CA ALA A 252 37.32 15.71 30.31
C ALA A 252 35.82 15.91 30.04
N ILE A 253 35.50 16.87 29.18
CA ILE A 253 34.14 17.12 28.68
C ILE A 253 33.89 16.22 27.46
N ALA A 254 32.74 15.54 27.43
CA ALA A 254 32.39 14.68 26.30
C ALA A 254 32.01 15.50 25.06
N TYR A 255 32.28 15.01 23.84
CA TYR A 255 31.98 15.76 22.61
C TYR A 255 30.48 16.07 22.44
N HIS A 256 29.61 15.16 22.87
CA HIS A 256 28.16 15.37 22.84
C HIS A 256 27.70 16.46 23.81
N GLU A 257 28.62 17.05 24.58
CA GLU A 257 28.34 18.16 25.48
C GLU A 257 28.22 19.53 24.79
N ALA A 258 28.63 19.62 23.52
CA ALA A 258 28.69 20.86 22.78
C ALA A 258 27.34 21.59 22.71
N GLY A 259 27.38 22.91 22.93
CA GLY A 259 26.22 23.79 23.02
C GLY A 259 25.67 24.00 24.43
N SER A 260 26.34 23.50 25.48
CA SER A 260 25.92 23.67 26.87
C SER A 260 26.65 24.75 27.63
N VAL A 261 26.03 25.16 28.74
CA VAL A 261 26.70 25.92 29.81
C VAL A 261 27.44 24.96 30.73
N VAL A 262 28.73 25.18 30.92
CA VAL A 262 29.61 24.42 31.80
C VAL A 262 29.89 25.24 33.04
N ILE A 263 29.32 24.82 34.16
CA ILE A 263 29.56 25.40 35.48
C ILE A 263 30.77 24.71 36.10
N LEU A 264 31.84 25.47 36.30
CA LEU A 264 33.04 25.03 36.99
C LEU A 264 32.92 25.40 38.48
N GLY A 265 32.76 24.38 39.32
CA GLY A 265 32.53 24.50 40.75
C GLY A 265 33.74 24.05 41.57
N GLY A 266 33.49 23.49 42.76
CA GLY A 266 34.57 23.02 43.64
C GLY A 266 35.32 24.13 44.39
N GLY A 267 35.97 23.74 45.50
CA GLY A 267 36.66 24.67 46.40
C GLY A 267 38.16 24.86 46.11
N GLY A 268 38.75 24.06 45.22
CA GLY A 268 40.17 24.07 44.90
C GLY A 268 40.42 24.25 43.41
N GLU A 269 41.64 24.65 43.06
CA GLU A 269 42.04 24.78 41.66
C GLU A 269 41.94 23.43 40.94
N SER A 270 41.44 23.44 39.71
CA SER A 270 41.18 22.23 38.94
C SER A 270 41.30 22.47 37.43
N THR A 271 41.44 21.39 36.68
CA THR A 271 41.61 21.45 35.23
C THR A 271 40.48 20.69 34.53
N VAL A 272 39.94 21.29 33.48
CA VAL A 272 38.93 20.68 32.61
C VAL A 272 39.46 20.60 31.18
N THR A 273 39.38 19.41 30.59
CA THR A 273 39.87 19.13 29.23
C THR A 273 38.71 19.23 28.24
N LEU A 274 38.86 20.06 27.21
CA LEU A 274 37.93 20.12 26.08
C LEU A 274 37.93 18.80 25.29
N PRO A 275 36.83 18.41 24.62
CA PRO A 275 36.85 17.27 23.70
C PRO A 275 37.79 17.55 22.51
N SER A 276 38.18 16.48 21.80
CA SER A 276 38.93 16.61 20.53
C SER A 276 38.07 17.32 19.50
N GLY A 277 38.54 18.46 18.98
CA GLY A 277 37.78 19.26 18.02
C GLY A 277 37.47 18.53 16.70
N ALA A 278 38.29 17.56 16.29
CA ALA A 278 38.02 16.71 15.13
C ALA A 278 36.70 15.90 15.20
N THR A 279 36.13 15.74 16.41
CA THR A 279 34.83 15.07 16.62
C THR A 279 33.65 16.02 16.53
N LEU A 280 33.90 17.32 16.32
CA LEU A 280 32.93 18.40 16.35
C LEU A 280 32.87 19.15 15.01
N PRO A 281 31.67 19.57 14.58
CA PRO A 281 31.52 20.43 13.41
C PRO A 281 31.95 21.87 13.72
N ASP A 282 32.22 22.63 12.64
CA ASP A 282 32.57 24.04 12.73
C ASP A 282 31.51 24.84 13.51
N GLY A 283 31.93 25.64 14.48
CA GLY A 283 31.02 26.46 15.30
C GLY A 283 30.49 25.80 16.57
N ALA A 284 30.82 24.54 16.87
CA ALA A 284 30.49 23.92 18.15
C ALA A 284 31.08 24.72 19.33
N ALA A 285 30.27 25.09 20.32
CA ALA A 285 30.69 26.00 21.39
C ALA A 285 30.41 25.45 22.80
N PHE A 286 31.23 25.88 23.76
CA PHE A 286 31.04 25.66 25.19
C PHE A 286 31.04 27.00 25.92
N HIS A 287 30.08 27.19 26.82
CA HIS A 287 29.92 28.42 27.60
C HIS A 287 30.30 28.14 29.05
N PHE A 288 31.48 28.57 29.47
CA PHE A 288 31.99 28.34 30.81
C PHE A 288 31.58 29.46 31.78
N PHE A 289 31.21 29.07 32.99
CA PHE A 289 31.03 29.95 34.13
C PHE A 289 31.73 29.36 35.35
N CYS A 290 32.70 30.08 35.91
CA CYS A 290 33.48 29.64 37.06
C CYS A 290 32.94 30.27 38.34
N GLN A 291 32.57 29.46 39.34
CA GLN A 291 31.93 29.96 40.56
C GLN A 291 32.91 30.27 41.70
N GLY A 292 34.03 29.54 41.79
CA GLY A 292 34.84 29.45 43.00
C GLY A 292 36.34 29.64 42.76
N ALA A 293 37.12 28.57 42.92
CA ALA A 293 38.57 28.61 42.70
C ALA A 293 38.94 28.83 41.23
N THR A 294 40.21 29.11 40.94
CA THR A 294 40.69 29.25 39.56
C THR A 294 40.67 27.89 38.84
N TRP A 295 40.10 27.84 37.65
CA TRP A 295 40.10 26.66 36.80
C TRP A 295 41.00 26.86 35.58
N THR A 296 41.61 25.76 35.14
CA THR A 296 42.34 25.71 33.87
C THR A 296 41.50 24.95 32.84
N ILE A 297 41.19 25.58 31.72
CA ILE A 297 40.56 24.93 30.57
C ILE A 297 41.68 24.57 29.59
N GLU A 298 41.89 23.27 29.39
CA GLU A 298 42.94 22.76 28.52
C GLU A 298 42.35 22.08 27.27
N ARG A 299 43.18 22.01 26.24
CA ARG A 299 42.85 21.30 25.00
C ARG A 299 43.04 19.79 25.12
N ALA A 300 42.38 19.03 24.24
CA ALA A 300 42.74 17.63 24.01
C ALA A 300 43.92 17.48 23.02
N GLY A 301 44.74 16.45 23.21
CA GLY A 301 45.64 15.91 22.19
C GLY A 301 46.63 16.91 21.60
N ALA A 302 46.46 17.26 20.31
CA ALA A 302 47.30 18.19 19.56
C ALA A 302 46.54 19.42 19.04
N ASP A 303 45.31 19.64 19.52
CA ASP A 303 44.53 20.83 19.19
C ASP A 303 45.27 22.10 19.67
N VAL A 304 44.72 23.28 19.42
CA VAL A 304 45.24 24.53 20.02
C VAL A 304 44.10 25.39 20.52
N ILE A 305 44.36 26.24 21.51
CA ILE A 305 43.44 27.29 21.94
C ILE A 305 44.00 28.64 21.47
N ALA A 306 43.26 29.33 20.61
CA ALA A 306 43.55 30.67 20.15
C ALA A 306 42.80 31.69 21.01
N VAL A 307 43.51 32.70 21.49
CA VAL A 307 42.96 33.78 22.30
C VAL A 307 43.06 35.08 21.52
N GLY A 308 41.90 35.65 21.15
CA GLY A 308 41.77 37.01 20.67
C GLY A 308 42.13 37.30 19.20
N THR A 309 42.52 36.32 18.38
CA THR A 309 42.37 36.42 16.92
C THR A 309 42.05 35.05 16.32
N ALA A 310 41.10 35.03 15.38
CA ALA A 310 40.50 33.81 14.85
C ALA A 310 41.43 33.01 13.90
N SER A 311 42.62 33.54 13.58
CA SER A 311 43.60 32.94 12.68
C SER A 311 44.98 33.56 12.90
N GLY A 312 45.81 32.89 13.71
CA GLY A 312 47.25 33.21 13.86
C GLY A 312 47.67 33.99 15.11
N GLY A 313 46.79 34.20 16.09
CA GLY A 313 47.18 34.70 17.42
C GLY A 313 47.93 33.67 18.26
N SER A 314 48.54 34.09 19.37
CA SER A 314 49.28 33.23 20.31
C SER A 314 48.49 31.97 20.68
N ALA A 315 48.81 30.85 20.02
CA ALA A 315 48.24 29.55 20.32
C ALA A 315 48.75 29.10 21.69
N VAL A 316 47.82 28.82 22.61
CA VAL A 316 48.12 28.32 23.94
C VAL A 316 47.57 26.91 24.11
N THR A 317 48.13 26.18 25.08
CA THR A 317 47.68 24.83 25.43
C THR A 317 46.57 24.85 26.47
N SER A 318 46.41 25.95 27.19
CA SER A 318 45.36 26.14 28.17
C SER A 318 45.05 27.61 28.40
N VAL A 319 43.88 27.87 28.97
CA VAL A 319 43.46 29.20 29.43
C VAL A 319 42.96 29.08 30.88
N THR A 320 43.25 30.08 31.70
CA THR A 320 42.81 30.11 33.10
C THR A 320 41.57 31.00 33.24
N ILE A 321 40.62 30.58 34.07
CA ILE A 321 39.40 31.32 34.40
C ILE A 321 39.27 31.43 35.93
N SER A 322 39.15 32.64 36.45
CA SER A 322 39.09 32.88 37.90
C SER A 322 37.67 32.72 38.43
N GLY A 323 37.50 32.69 39.75
CA GLY A 323 36.18 32.71 40.37
C GLY A 323 35.33 33.89 39.90
N SER A 324 34.05 33.63 39.63
CA SER A 324 33.06 34.58 39.09
C SER A 324 33.31 35.05 37.65
N ASP A 325 34.23 34.42 36.92
CA ASP A 325 34.47 34.71 35.50
C ASP A 325 33.67 33.79 34.56
N PHE A 326 33.58 34.20 33.30
CA PHE A 326 32.99 33.40 32.23
C PHE A 326 33.85 33.45 30.96
N CYS A 327 33.71 32.43 30.11
CA CYS A 327 34.21 32.49 28.74
C CYS A 327 33.40 31.60 27.80
N THR A 328 33.38 31.97 26.52
CA THR A 328 32.86 31.11 25.45
C THR A 328 34.03 30.65 24.61
N ILE A 329 34.15 29.34 24.40
CA ILE A 329 35.14 28.74 23.53
C ILE A 329 34.43 28.01 22.40
N THR A 330 34.78 28.33 21.17
CA THR A 330 34.13 27.84 19.95
C THR A 330 35.14 27.10 19.09
N TRP A 331 34.80 25.90 18.63
CA TRP A 331 35.61 25.15 17.68
C TRP A 331 35.56 25.78 16.30
N ARG A 332 36.72 25.97 15.68
CA ARG A 332 36.83 26.26 14.26
C ARG A 332 37.42 25.06 13.55
N ALA A 333 36.78 24.62 12.46
CA ALA A 333 37.22 23.48 11.63
C ALA A 333 38.62 23.65 10.99
N ALA A 334 39.27 24.81 11.19
CA ALA A 334 40.69 25.05 10.91
C ALA A 334 41.66 24.48 11.97
N GLY A 335 41.19 23.65 12.91
CA GLY A 335 42.02 22.92 13.87
C GLY A 335 42.28 23.66 15.19
N ALA A 336 41.44 24.64 15.54
CA ALA A 336 41.66 25.47 16.71
C ALA A 336 40.36 25.74 17.48
N TRP A 337 40.45 25.63 18.81
CA TRP A 337 39.50 26.25 19.73
C TRP A 337 39.76 27.75 19.78
N VAL A 338 38.73 28.56 19.68
CA VAL A 338 38.85 30.02 19.74
C VAL A 338 38.05 30.54 20.92
N VAL A 339 38.71 31.26 21.82
CA VAL A 339 37.99 32.03 22.85
C VAL A 339 37.34 33.20 22.15
N THR A 340 36.02 33.20 22.07
CA THR A 340 35.23 34.20 21.32
C THR A 340 34.62 35.27 22.23
N ASN A 341 34.52 34.98 23.52
CA ASN A 341 34.01 35.91 24.53
C ASN A 341 34.57 35.54 25.92
N GLY A 342 34.66 36.51 26.84
CA GLY A 342 35.03 36.29 28.24
C GLY A 342 36.34 36.93 28.70
N THR A 343 36.61 36.83 30.01
CA THR A 343 37.76 37.46 30.68
C THR A 343 39.15 36.92 30.28
N PRO A 344 39.32 35.66 29.81
CA PRO A 344 40.63 35.18 29.34
C PRO A 344 41.18 35.96 28.13
N LEU A 345 40.34 36.68 27.38
CA LEU A 345 40.75 37.59 26.31
C LEU A 345 41.53 38.82 26.81
N LEU A 346 41.39 39.17 28.09
CA LEU A 346 42.04 40.32 28.72
C LEU A 346 43.38 39.96 29.39
N ALA A 347 43.57 38.69 29.76
CA ALA A 347 44.73 38.22 30.54
C ALA A 347 45.98 37.93 29.69
N ILE A 348 45.80 37.68 28.40
CA ILE A 348 46.88 37.31 27.47
C ILE A 348 46.97 38.46 26.47
N GLY A 349 48.03 39.28 26.57
CA GLY A 349 48.16 40.62 25.98
C GLY A 349 48.17 40.72 24.44
N GLY A 350 47.25 40.05 23.76
CA GLY A 350 47.33 39.80 22.32
C GLY A 350 46.05 39.81 21.50
N GLY A 351 44.84 40.12 22.01
CA GLY A 351 43.71 40.00 21.07
C GLY A 351 42.33 40.55 21.42
N ILE A 352 42.26 41.75 21.97
CA ILE A 352 41.11 42.62 21.63
C ILE A 352 41.50 44.09 21.50
N MET A 353 42.66 44.46 22.07
CA MET A 353 43.18 45.83 22.05
C MET A 353 44.53 45.97 21.31
N SER A 354 45.15 44.88 20.79
CA SER A 354 46.51 44.95 20.22
C SER A 354 46.59 45.17 18.71
N THR A 355 45.50 44.99 17.95
CA THR A 355 45.51 45.15 16.48
C THR A 355 44.53 46.21 16.01
N LYS A 356 44.83 47.49 16.24
CA LYS A 356 44.26 48.55 15.40
C LYS A 356 45.16 48.68 14.16
N ALA A 357 44.70 48.15 13.03
CA ALA A 357 45.20 48.52 11.72
C ALA A 357 45.25 50.07 11.60
N PRO A 358 46.12 50.66 10.76
CA PRO A 358 46.17 52.11 10.59
C PRO A 358 44.78 52.60 10.19
N VAL A 359 44.16 53.39 11.08
CA VAL A 359 42.80 53.87 10.91
C VAL A 359 42.82 54.97 9.86
N PRO A 360 41.85 55.01 8.92
CA PRO A 360 41.69 56.14 8.02
C PRO A 360 41.58 57.43 8.84
N THR A 361 42.26 58.48 8.42
CA THR A 361 42.12 59.83 9.00
C THR A 361 40.64 60.22 9.06
N LEU A 362 40.07 60.28 10.26
CA LEU A 362 38.67 60.63 10.51
C LEU A 362 38.57 62.00 11.19
N GLU A 363 37.53 62.73 10.80
CA GLU A 363 37.27 64.16 11.01
C GLU A 363 37.24 64.63 12.48
N ALA A 364 37.39 65.94 12.66
CA ALA A 364 37.37 66.61 13.95
C ALA A 364 36.02 66.40 14.67
N GLY A 365 36.05 65.80 15.86
CA GLY A 365 34.91 65.75 16.78
C GLY A 365 34.56 64.37 17.35
N VAL A 366 35.13 63.27 16.84
CA VAL A 366 34.88 61.94 17.39
C VAL A 366 35.84 61.64 18.55
N GLY A 367 35.29 61.48 19.76
CA GLY A 367 36.05 61.03 20.93
C GLY A 367 36.47 59.57 20.80
N GLN A 368 37.76 59.28 20.94
CA GLN A 368 38.31 57.92 20.89
C GLN A 368 38.70 57.43 22.28
N TRP A 369 38.42 56.16 22.57
CA TRP A 369 39.04 55.42 23.68
C TRP A 369 40.55 55.28 23.43
N VAL A 370 41.34 56.02 24.20
CA VAL A 370 42.80 55.91 24.19
C VAL A 370 43.23 55.50 25.59
N PRO A 371 43.89 54.34 25.76
CA PRO A 371 44.48 53.98 27.05
C PRO A 371 45.53 55.03 27.42
N PRO A 372 45.57 55.51 28.67
CA PRO A 372 46.62 56.43 29.10
C PRO A 372 48.01 55.81 28.90
N ILE A 373 48.99 56.63 28.52
CA ILE A 373 50.37 56.16 28.44
C ILE A 373 50.92 56.11 29.86
N VAL A 374 51.28 54.91 30.30
CA VAL A 374 51.97 54.67 31.56
C VAL A 374 53.45 54.47 31.23
N ASP A 375 54.29 55.41 31.67
CA ASP A 375 55.74 55.26 31.60
C ASP A 375 56.31 55.08 33.03
N GLY A 376 57.58 54.70 33.15
CA GLY A 376 58.28 54.59 34.44
C GLY A 376 58.35 55.90 35.24
N THR A 377 57.73 56.97 34.73
CA THR A 377 57.63 58.29 35.36
C THR A 377 56.19 58.78 35.62
N GLY A 378 55.14 57.98 35.34
CA GLY A 378 53.73 58.27 35.70
C GLY A 378 52.72 58.10 34.56
N ILE A 379 51.53 58.73 34.71
CA ILE A 379 50.45 58.75 33.71
C ILE A 379 50.47 60.08 32.92
N TYR A 380 50.50 59.98 31.58
CA TYR A 380 50.52 61.12 30.66
C TYR A 380 49.30 61.16 29.72
N VAL A 381 48.74 62.36 29.51
CA VAL A 381 47.62 62.63 28.59
C VAL A 381 48.13 63.33 27.31
N PRO A 382 47.90 62.77 26.11
CA PRO A 382 48.33 63.38 24.85
C PRO A 382 47.77 64.81 24.63
N ALA A 383 48.53 65.65 23.94
CA ALA A 383 48.11 67.00 23.61
C ALA A 383 47.00 66.99 22.54
N GLY A 384 45.97 67.85 22.70
CA GLY A 384 44.91 68.02 21.70
C GLY A 384 43.45 68.12 22.19
N GLY A 385 43.20 68.32 23.49
CA GLY A 385 41.84 68.51 24.03
C GLY A 385 41.77 68.51 25.56
N THR A 386 40.56 68.69 26.08
CA THR A 386 40.22 68.50 27.51
C THR A 386 39.74 67.07 27.71
N TRP A 387 40.33 66.35 28.65
CA TRP A 387 40.06 64.93 28.87
C TRP A 387 39.56 64.69 30.29
N ALA A 388 38.47 63.93 30.42
CA ALA A 388 38.03 63.38 31.71
C ALA A 388 38.49 61.93 31.83
N TYR A 389 38.93 61.53 33.02
CA TYR A 389 39.27 60.15 33.34
C TYR A 389 38.90 59.84 34.80
N SER A 390 38.65 58.57 35.09
CA SER A 390 38.45 58.04 36.44
C SER A 390 39.59 57.09 36.78
N ILE A 391 40.17 57.15 37.98
CA ILE A 391 41.16 56.15 38.44
C ILE A 391 40.66 55.57 39.75
N TYR A 392 40.62 54.26 39.83
CA TYR A 392 40.32 53.53 41.06
C TYR A 392 41.64 53.11 41.71
N ASN A 393 42.00 53.75 42.84
CA ASN A 393 43.05 53.27 43.72
C ASN A 393 42.40 52.76 45.02
N ASN A 394 42.92 51.67 45.56
CA ASN A 394 42.30 50.80 46.57
C ASN A 394 42.25 51.43 47.99
N GLY A 395 41.82 52.69 48.12
CA GLY A 395 41.69 53.36 49.41
C GLY A 395 41.25 54.82 49.43
N GLN A 396 41.34 55.59 48.34
CA GLN A 396 40.83 56.98 48.26
C GLN A 396 40.48 57.31 46.81
N GLY A 397 39.20 57.53 46.51
CA GLY A 397 38.73 57.82 45.15
C GLY A 397 39.03 59.26 44.74
N TYR A 398 39.67 59.46 43.59
CA TYR A 398 39.83 60.77 42.97
C TYR A 398 39.32 60.75 41.53
N THR A 399 38.42 61.69 41.21
CA THR A 399 37.95 61.98 39.85
C THR A 399 38.56 63.32 39.43
N GLY A 400 39.17 63.40 38.25
CA GLY A 400 39.84 64.62 37.79
C GLY A 400 39.70 64.85 36.29
N ILE A 401 39.61 66.13 35.89
CA ILE A 401 39.67 66.57 34.49
C ILE A 401 41.07 67.16 34.28
N ALA A 402 41.79 66.70 33.24
CA ALA A 402 43.10 67.23 32.87
C ALA A 402 43.08 67.81 31.45
N ALA A 403 43.75 68.95 31.28
CA ALA A 403 43.97 69.57 29.97
C ALA A 403 45.29 69.07 29.34
N GLY A 404 45.26 68.80 28.03
CA GLY A 404 46.31 68.08 27.30
C GLY A 404 47.74 68.59 27.51
N GLY A 405 48.69 67.67 27.62
CA GLY A 405 50.12 67.94 27.83
C GLY A 405 50.58 67.91 29.30
N THR A 406 49.67 67.72 30.26
CA THR A 406 49.98 67.76 31.70
C THR A 406 50.19 66.35 32.27
N ARG A 407 51.29 66.13 33.01
CA ARG A 407 51.49 64.91 33.81
C ARG A 407 50.60 64.97 35.05
N VAL A 408 49.80 63.93 35.26
CA VAL A 408 48.80 63.97 36.33
C VAL A 408 49.25 63.25 37.61
N PHE A 409 50.27 62.39 37.53
CA PHE A 409 50.85 61.71 38.69
C PHE A 409 52.38 61.61 38.61
N THR A 410 53.03 61.63 39.78
CA THR A 410 54.45 61.34 39.98
C THR A 410 54.68 59.85 40.32
N PRO A 411 55.91 59.31 40.17
CA PRO A 411 56.16 57.87 40.27
C PRO A 411 55.99 57.36 41.70
N GLY A 412 55.26 56.24 41.88
CA GLY A 412 55.32 55.42 43.12
C GLY A 412 54.01 55.01 43.82
N THR A 413 52.82 55.37 43.32
CA THR A 413 51.54 55.16 44.06
C THR A 413 50.44 54.40 43.32
N LEU A 414 50.70 53.81 42.16
CA LEU A 414 49.67 53.15 41.33
C LEU A 414 49.86 51.64 41.31
N ASN A 415 48.85 50.88 41.80
CA ASN A 415 48.78 49.42 41.62
C ASN A 415 47.89 49.01 40.43
N TRP A 416 46.78 49.71 40.15
CA TRP A 416 45.86 49.40 39.04
C TRP A 416 45.16 50.70 38.56
N ALA A 417 44.83 50.82 37.27
CA ALA A 417 44.06 51.95 36.73
C ALA A 417 43.15 51.51 35.57
N PHE A 418 41.92 52.03 35.52
CA PHE A 418 40.98 51.84 34.41
C PHE A 418 40.55 53.21 33.89
N GLY A 419 40.99 53.61 32.70
CA GLY A 419 40.65 54.92 32.13
C GLY A 419 39.43 54.87 31.21
N PHE A 420 38.48 55.78 31.42
CA PHE A 420 37.45 56.12 30.44
C PHE A 420 37.80 57.49 29.85
N CYS A 421 37.89 57.62 28.53
CA CYS A 421 38.23 58.88 27.86
C CYS A 421 37.02 59.43 27.11
N TRP A 422 36.57 60.63 27.48
CA TRP A 422 35.55 61.38 26.73
C TRP A 422 36.11 62.76 26.34
N ARG A 423 35.96 63.13 25.07
CA ARG A 423 36.26 64.48 24.57
C ARG A 423 34.97 65.30 24.72
N MET A 424 34.94 66.23 25.66
CA MET A 424 33.89 67.26 25.64
C MET A 424 34.18 68.20 24.47
N ALA A 425 33.13 68.52 23.69
CA ALA A 425 33.21 69.36 22.50
C ALA A 425 33.79 70.74 22.81
#